data_AF-A0A8J3TDI0-F1
#
_entry.id   AF-A0A8J3TDI0-F1
#
_cell.length_a   1.000
_cell.length_b   1.000
_cell.length_c   1.000
_cell.angle_alpha   90.00
_cell.angle_beta   90.00
_cell.angle_gamma   90.00
#
_symmetry.space_group_name_H-M   'P 1'
#
loop_
_entity.id
_entity.type
_entity.pdbx_description
1 polymer ?
#
loop_
_entity_poly.entity_id
_entity_poly.type
_entity_poly.pdbx_seq_one_letter_code
_entity_poly.pdbx_strand_id
1 'polypeptide(L)'
;MVIAPALLLAAELLRIRFPYPVPQQLAAYRSHPAVMTASYSLSTVGLIALLPAFVTLAVLIGRTGPGWGVAAGAVATIGLLVNAFYEGWSHLAFTLVDALGPEAATRVVADTYASFSVMYPITFIDNLGWILLAVGAYLSRTLGWFRALCLASMAAHVSGVLKGGTVAGIIEVVALGIALVPLGVRVVRSPS
;
A
#
# COMPACT_ATOMS: atom_id res chain seq x y z
N MET A 1 -5.30 -11.24 3.57
CA MET A 1 -6.69 -10.73 3.42
C MET A 1 -7.22 -10.07 4.69
N VAL A 2 -6.98 -10.60 5.89
CA VAL A 2 -7.47 -9.99 7.15
C VAL A 2 -6.41 -9.11 7.84
N ILE A 3 -5.19 -9.62 7.99
CA ILE A 3 -4.10 -8.93 8.72
C ILE A 3 -3.65 -7.66 7.99
N ALA A 4 -3.48 -7.72 6.67
CA ALA A 4 -2.99 -6.59 5.89
C ALA A 4 -3.81 -5.29 6.07
N PRO A 5 -5.15 -5.28 5.89
CA PRO A 5 -5.95 -4.08 6.15
C PRO A 5 -5.80 -3.55 7.58
N ALA A 6 -5.69 -4.42 8.59
CA ALA A 6 -5.53 -4.01 9.98
C ALA A 6 -4.18 -3.32 10.24
N LEU A 7 -3.09 -3.86 9.68
CA LEU A 7 -1.75 -3.26 9.78
C LEU A 7 -1.68 -1.92 9.06
N LEU A 8 -2.23 -1.83 7.86
CA LEU A 8 -2.28 -0.59 7.08
C LEU A 8 -3.13 0.47 7.80
N LEU A 9 -4.24 0.08 8.42
CA LEU A 9 -5.10 1.01 9.16
C LEU A 9 -4.38 1.54 10.40
N ALA A 10 -3.71 0.65 11.14
CA ALA A 10 -2.91 1.05 12.30
C ALA A 10 -1.80 2.04 11.90
N ALA A 11 -1.13 1.81 10.77
CA ALA A 11 -0.13 2.73 10.24
C ALA A 11 -0.72 4.11 9.93
N GLU A 12 -1.82 4.19 9.17
CA GLU A 12 -2.49 5.45 8.84
C GLU A 12 -2.93 6.22 10.11
N LEU A 13 -3.50 5.52 11.09
CA LEU A 13 -3.95 6.12 12.34
C LEU A 13 -2.78 6.68 13.18
N LEU A 14 -1.63 6.02 13.19
CA LEU A 14 -0.44 6.52 13.90
C LEU A 14 0.10 7.80 13.27
N ARG A 15 0.02 7.95 11.94
CA ARG A 15 0.55 9.12 11.22
C ARG A 15 -0.49 10.18 10.84
N ILE A 16 -1.77 10.02 11.19
CA ILE A 16 -2.85 10.96 10.82
C ILE A 16 -2.58 12.40 11.28
N ARG A 17 -1.84 12.58 12.39
CA ARG A 17 -1.46 13.89 12.92
C ARG A 17 -0.33 14.56 12.13
N PHE A 18 0.26 13.84 11.17
CA PHE A 18 1.35 14.28 10.32
C PHE A 18 0.92 14.13 8.85
N PRO A 19 0.06 15.03 8.32
CA PRO A 19 -0.59 14.81 7.03
C PRO A 19 0.25 15.20 5.82
N TYR A 20 1.26 16.06 6.01
CA TYR A 20 2.06 16.59 4.92
C TYR A 20 3.28 15.70 4.63
N PRO A 21 3.68 15.55 3.35
CA PRO A 21 4.85 14.77 2.94
C PRO A 21 6.17 15.47 3.34
N VAL A 22 7.28 15.26 2.61
CA VAL A 22 8.54 15.99 2.82
C VAL A 22 8.30 17.51 2.71
N PRO A 23 8.89 18.34 3.59
CA PRO A 23 9.81 18.00 4.70
C PRO A 23 9.14 17.62 6.02
N GLN A 24 7.82 17.77 6.14
CA GLN A 24 7.11 17.65 7.41
C GLN A 24 7.17 16.24 8.01
N GLN A 25 7.22 15.18 7.19
CA GLN A 25 7.44 13.82 7.72
C GLN A 25 8.81 13.64 8.40
N LEU A 26 9.86 14.27 7.88
CA LEU A 26 11.20 14.19 8.49
C LEU A 26 11.25 14.99 9.81
N ALA A 27 10.58 16.14 9.85
CA ALA A 27 10.41 16.90 11.10
C ALA A 27 9.56 16.14 12.14
N ALA A 28 8.51 15.43 11.68
CA ALA A 28 7.71 14.57 12.52
C ALA A 28 8.53 13.39 13.07
N TYR A 29 9.38 12.76 12.25
CA TYR A 29 10.32 11.72 12.69
C TYR A 29 11.26 12.25 13.78
N ARG A 30 11.86 13.42 13.59
CA ARG A 30 12.73 14.02 14.62
C ARG A 30 12.02 14.23 15.95
N SER A 31 10.75 14.65 15.90
CA SER A 31 9.98 14.97 17.11
C SER A 31 9.36 13.73 17.77
N HIS A 32 9.00 12.72 16.98
CA HIS A 32 8.30 11.51 17.42
C HIS A 32 8.85 10.24 16.73
N PRO A 33 10.14 9.91 16.92
CA PRO A 33 10.82 8.88 16.13
C PRO A 33 10.15 7.50 16.29
N ALA A 34 9.78 7.12 17.51
CA ALA A 34 9.12 5.83 17.77
C ALA A 34 7.77 5.68 17.05
N VAL A 35 6.94 6.74 17.04
CA VAL A 35 5.61 6.71 16.39
C VAL A 35 5.77 6.61 14.87
N MET A 36 6.70 7.37 14.31
CA MET A 36 6.94 7.42 12.87
C MET A 36 7.55 6.10 12.38
N THR A 37 8.56 5.57 13.08
CA THR A 37 9.11 4.23 12.78
C THR A 37 8.05 3.15 12.86
N ALA A 38 7.21 3.14 13.91
CA ALA A 38 6.15 2.16 14.06
C ALA A 38 5.13 2.25 12.92
N SER A 39 4.71 3.48 12.56
CA SER A 39 3.77 3.72 11.46
C SER A 39 4.28 3.18 10.12
N TYR A 40 5.50 3.56 9.71
CA TYR A 40 6.06 3.11 8.43
C TYR A 40 6.41 1.62 8.43
N SER A 41 6.82 1.07 9.59
CA SER A 41 7.04 -0.38 9.72
C SER A 41 5.74 -1.16 9.55
N LEU A 42 4.65 -0.73 10.18
CA LEU A 42 3.33 -1.34 10.03
C LEU A 42 2.82 -1.25 8.59
N SER A 43 3.06 -0.13 7.90
CA SER A 43 2.74 -0.01 6.47
C SER A 43 3.54 -1.00 5.63
N THR A 44 4.85 -1.09 5.85
CA THR A 44 5.72 -2.02 5.12
C THR A 44 5.27 -3.47 5.32
N VAL A 45 5.05 -3.89 6.56
CA VAL A 45 4.57 -5.25 6.88
C VAL A 45 3.16 -5.47 6.34
N GLY A 46 2.29 -4.45 6.36
CA GLY A 46 0.96 -4.47 5.76
C GLY A 46 0.98 -4.72 4.26
N LEU A 47 1.88 -4.06 3.53
CA LEU A 47 2.10 -4.29 2.10
C LEU A 47 2.59 -5.72 1.85
N ILE A 48 3.59 -6.20 2.60
CA ILE A 48 4.07 -7.59 2.48
C ILE A 48 2.93 -8.58 2.72
N ALA A 49 2.08 -8.32 3.72
CA ALA A 49 0.92 -9.15 4.03
C ALA A 49 -0.21 -9.08 2.97
N LEU A 50 -0.19 -8.10 2.06
CA LEU A 50 -1.10 -8.08 0.90
C LEU A 50 -0.70 -9.07 -0.18
N LEU A 51 0.58 -9.46 -0.28
CA LEU A 51 1.05 -10.39 -1.31
C LEU A 51 0.23 -11.69 -1.36
N PRO A 52 0.05 -12.45 -0.25
CA PRO A 52 -0.80 -13.64 -0.29
C PRO A 52 -2.27 -13.32 -0.61
N ALA A 53 -2.76 -12.13 -0.23
CA ALA A 53 -4.13 -11.72 -0.58
C ALA A 53 -4.30 -11.52 -2.09
N PHE A 54 -3.34 -10.88 -2.75
CA PHE A 54 -3.33 -10.67 -4.19
C PHE A 54 -3.22 -11.99 -4.94
N VAL A 55 -2.31 -12.87 -4.52
CA VAL A 55 -2.16 -14.20 -5.11
C VAL A 55 -3.46 -15.00 -4.97
N THR A 56 -4.07 -15.05 -3.79
CA THR A 56 -5.34 -15.76 -3.61
C THR A 56 -6.45 -15.15 -4.49
N LEU A 57 -6.55 -13.83 -4.56
CA LEU A 57 -7.57 -13.18 -5.39
C LEU A 57 -7.35 -13.47 -6.89
N ALA A 58 -6.11 -13.42 -7.35
CA ALA A 58 -5.73 -13.78 -8.72
C ALA A 58 -6.09 -15.24 -9.06
N VAL A 59 -5.82 -16.18 -8.15
CA VAL A 59 -6.21 -17.59 -8.31
C VAL A 59 -7.73 -17.73 -8.40
N LEU A 60 -8.48 -17.07 -7.51
CA LEU A 60 -9.95 -17.13 -7.52
C LEU A 60 -10.54 -16.55 -8.82
N ILE A 61 -10.02 -15.42 -9.29
CA ILE A 61 -10.38 -14.83 -10.58
C ILE A 61 -10.05 -15.79 -11.73
N GLY A 62 -8.86 -16.41 -11.67
CA GLY A 62 -8.36 -17.35 -12.67
C GLY A 62 -9.23 -18.59 -12.87
N ARG A 63 -10.02 -18.98 -11.87
CA ARG A 63 -10.95 -20.13 -11.98
C ARG A 63 -12.03 -19.93 -13.03
N THR A 64 -12.47 -18.69 -13.26
CA THR A 64 -13.50 -18.35 -14.25
C THR A 64 -12.93 -17.60 -15.45
N GLY A 65 -11.79 -16.94 -15.30
CA GLY A 65 -11.12 -16.19 -16.35
C GLY A 65 -9.59 -16.26 -16.21
N PRO A 66 -8.93 -17.31 -16.74
CA PRO A 66 -7.49 -17.53 -16.55
C PRO A 66 -6.62 -16.33 -16.95
N GLY A 67 -6.93 -15.70 -18.10
CA GLY A 67 -6.20 -14.52 -18.58
C GLY A 67 -6.33 -13.32 -17.62
N TRP A 68 -7.52 -13.10 -17.05
CA TRP A 68 -7.75 -12.06 -16.04
C TRP A 68 -7.00 -12.36 -14.74
N GLY A 69 -7.01 -13.61 -14.28
CA GLY A 69 -6.29 -14.02 -13.08
C GLY A 69 -4.79 -13.74 -13.19
N VAL A 70 -4.17 -14.15 -14.32
CA VAL A 70 -2.75 -13.92 -14.57
C VAL A 70 -2.45 -12.43 -14.71
N ALA A 71 -3.19 -11.69 -15.55
CA ALA A 71 -2.93 -10.28 -15.79
C ALA A 71 -3.11 -9.43 -14.53
N ALA A 72 -4.24 -9.56 -13.84
CA ALA A 72 -4.51 -8.79 -12.63
C ALA A 72 -3.53 -9.15 -11.50
N GLY A 73 -3.22 -10.44 -11.32
CA GLY A 73 -2.26 -10.91 -10.33
C GLY A 73 -0.84 -10.39 -10.58
N ALA A 74 -0.35 -10.46 -11.81
CA ALA A 74 0.98 -9.99 -12.18
C ALA A 74 1.12 -8.48 -11.99
N VAL A 75 0.20 -7.69 -12.55
CA VAL A 75 0.23 -6.23 -12.46
C VAL A 75 0.14 -5.77 -11.01
N ALA A 76 -0.79 -6.33 -10.21
CA ALA A 76 -0.92 -5.96 -8.81
C ALA A 76 0.30 -6.36 -7.97
N THR A 77 0.93 -7.50 -8.27
CA THR A 77 2.16 -7.92 -7.57
C THR A 77 3.31 -6.97 -7.90
N ILE A 78 3.50 -6.58 -9.16
CA ILE A 78 4.52 -5.60 -9.56
C ILE A 78 4.26 -4.25 -8.86
N GLY A 79 3.01 -3.78 -8.86
CA GLY A 79 2.62 -2.54 -8.18
C GLY A 79 2.87 -2.57 -6.67
N LEU A 80 2.66 -3.73 -6.04
CA LEU A 80 2.96 -3.95 -4.62
C LEU A 80 4.46 -3.86 -4.34
N LEU A 81 5.30 -4.42 -5.22
CA LEU A 81 6.77 -4.33 -5.11
C LEU A 81 7.26 -2.88 -5.26
N VAL A 82 6.66 -2.11 -6.18
CA VAL A 82 6.94 -0.68 -6.32
C VAL A 82 6.60 0.09 -5.05
N ASN A 83 5.46 -0.20 -4.41
CA ASN A 83 5.11 0.42 -3.12
C ASN A 83 6.06 0.01 -1.99
N ALA A 84 6.43 -1.27 -1.91
CA ALA A 84 7.40 -1.74 -0.92
C ALA A 84 8.76 -1.06 -1.08
N PHE A 85 9.18 -0.79 -2.31
CA PHE A 85 10.38 -0.01 -2.59
C PHE A 85 10.30 1.41 -2.03
N TYR A 86 9.18 2.11 -2.21
CA TYR A 86 8.99 3.47 -1.66
C TYR A 86 8.95 3.51 -0.13
N GLU A 87 8.34 2.51 0.50
CA GLU A 87 8.40 2.37 1.96
C GLU A 87 9.83 2.14 2.44
N GLY A 88 10.60 1.29 1.75
CA GLY A 88 12.03 1.09 2.03
C GLY A 88 12.84 2.39 1.94
N TRP A 89 12.55 3.22 0.93
CA TRP A 89 13.15 4.55 0.80
C TRP A 89 12.76 5.46 1.98
N SER A 90 11.51 5.39 2.45
CA SER A 90 11.05 6.17 3.61
C SER A 90 11.82 5.81 4.88
N HIS A 91 12.09 4.52 5.11
CA HIS A 91 12.96 4.07 6.21
C HIS A 91 14.40 4.54 6.06
N LEU A 92 14.95 4.48 4.84
CA LEU A 92 16.29 5.03 4.56
C LEU A 92 16.35 6.53 4.92
N ALA A 93 15.32 7.29 4.57
CA ALA A 93 15.26 8.72 4.88
C ALA A 93 15.29 9.00 6.39
N PHE A 94 14.65 8.15 7.21
CA PHE A 94 14.74 8.24 8.67
C PHE A 94 16.16 7.96 9.17
N THR A 95 16.82 6.91 8.66
CA THR A 95 18.22 6.62 8.99
C THR A 95 19.15 7.78 8.58
N LEU A 96 18.87 8.47 7.47
CA LEU A 96 19.62 9.67 7.07
C LEU A 96 19.42 10.83 8.05
N VAL A 97 18.23 11.00 8.64
CA VAL A 97 18.00 12.01 9.69
C VAL A 97 18.89 11.70 10.90
N ASP A 98 18.99 10.43 11.30
CA ASP A 98 19.82 10.02 12.43
C ASP A 98 21.32 10.19 12.14
N ALA A 99 21.76 9.92 10.92
CA ALA A 99 23.17 9.98 10.53
C ALA A 99 23.67 11.41 10.20
N LEU A 100 22.83 12.24 9.58
CA LEU A 100 23.23 13.53 9.01
C LEU A 100 22.56 14.75 9.67
N GLY A 101 21.55 14.52 10.52
CA GLY A 101 20.63 15.56 10.97
C GLY A 101 19.56 15.90 9.92
N PRO A 102 18.43 16.51 10.31
CA PRO A 102 17.27 16.62 9.44
C PRO A 102 17.43 17.62 8.30
N GLU A 103 18.19 18.70 8.47
CA GLU A 103 18.40 19.69 7.40
C GLU A 103 19.25 19.10 6.27
N ALA A 104 20.29 18.34 6.60
CA ALA A 104 21.10 17.63 5.62
C ALA A 104 20.32 16.46 4.99
N ALA A 105 19.61 15.67 5.80
CA ALA A 105 18.77 14.59 5.29
C ALA A 105 17.68 15.09 4.33
N THR A 106 16.99 16.19 4.67
CA THR A 106 15.96 16.80 3.81
C THR A 106 16.53 17.19 2.44
N ARG A 107 17.72 17.81 2.42
CA ARG A 107 18.42 18.16 1.16
C ARG A 107 18.75 16.92 0.36
N VAL A 108 19.37 15.91 0.98
CA VAL A 108 19.69 14.65 0.31
C VAL A 108 18.44 14.01 -0.28
N VAL A 109 17.34 13.92 0.47
CA VAL A 109 16.07 13.37 -0.04
C VAL A 109 15.53 14.21 -1.19
N ALA A 110 15.48 15.53 -1.08
CA ALA A 110 14.98 16.39 -2.15
C ALA A 110 15.80 16.27 -3.45
N ASP A 111 17.13 16.25 -3.34
CA ASP A 111 18.06 16.19 -4.47
C ASP A 111 18.08 14.79 -5.13
N THR A 112 17.89 13.74 -4.33
CA THR A 112 17.88 12.36 -4.83
C THR A 112 16.50 11.91 -5.31
N TYR A 113 15.41 12.42 -4.76
CA TYR A 113 14.06 12.03 -5.17
C TYR A 113 13.75 12.43 -6.61
N ALA A 114 14.27 13.58 -7.07
CA ALA A 114 14.12 14.02 -8.46
C ALA A 114 15.07 13.31 -9.44
N SER A 115 16.20 12.79 -8.96
CA SER A 115 17.24 12.17 -9.80
C SER A 115 17.18 10.64 -9.81
N PHE A 116 16.52 10.03 -8.84
CA PHE A 116 16.46 8.60 -8.68
C PHE A 116 15.08 8.07 -9.00
N SER A 117 14.92 7.42 -10.15
CA SER A 117 13.71 6.64 -10.37
C SER A 117 13.76 5.63 -11.50
N VAL A 118 14.43 4.50 -11.27
CA VAL A 118 14.10 3.26 -12.00
C VAL A 118 12.60 2.92 -11.85
N MET A 119 11.99 3.29 -10.71
CA MET A 119 10.60 2.94 -10.38
C MET A 119 9.56 3.99 -10.79
N TYR A 120 9.92 5.26 -10.99
CA TYR A 120 8.95 6.32 -11.33
C TYR A 120 8.21 6.09 -12.65
N PRO A 121 8.85 5.60 -13.73
CA PRO A 121 8.14 5.29 -14.96
C PRO A 121 7.03 4.24 -14.78
N ILE A 122 7.12 3.44 -13.70
CA ILE A 122 6.20 2.35 -13.42
C ILE A 122 5.37 2.57 -12.14
N THR A 123 5.40 3.75 -11.52
CA THR A 123 4.62 4.04 -10.31
C THR A 123 3.14 3.80 -10.53
N PHE A 124 2.62 4.15 -11.70
CA PHE A 124 1.20 3.98 -12.04
C PHE A 124 0.72 2.51 -12.04
N ILE A 125 1.65 1.54 -12.09
CA ILE A 125 1.33 0.10 -12.09
C ILE A 125 0.65 -0.31 -10.78
N ASP A 126 0.98 0.33 -9.67
CA ASP A 126 0.25 0.21 -8.39
C ASP A 126 -1.25 0.41 -8.60
N ASN A 127 -1.64 1.61 -9.02
CA ASN A 127 -3.04 2.01 -9.14
C ASN A 127 -3.75 1.13 -10.19
N LEU A 128 -3.06 0.80 -11.29
CA LEU A 128 -3.58 -0.11 -12.31
C LEU A 128 -3.83 -1.52 -11.74
N GLY A 129 -2.93 -2.03 -10.89
CA GLY A 129 -3.07 -3.32 -10.24
C GLY A 129 -4.36 -3.43 -9.41
N TRP A 130 -4.67 -2.40 -8.63
CA TRP A 130 -5.92 -2.34 -7.86
C TRP A 130 -7.16 -2.34 -8.75
N ILE A 131 -7.14 -1.59 -9.85
CA ILE A 131 -8.24 -1.54 -10.82
C ILE A 131 -8.45 -2.90 -11.47
N LEU A 132 -7.39 -3.55 -11.95
CA LEU A 132 -7.48 -4.85 -12.61
C LEU A 132 -7.95 -5.94 -11.66
N LEU A 133 -7.50 -5.94 -10.40
CA LEU A 133 -8.00 -6.87 -9.39
C LEU A 133 -9.48 -6.64 -9.09
N ALA A 134 -9.92 -5.38 -8.98
CA ALA A 134 -11.33 -5.05 -8.73
C ALA A 134 -12.24 -5.48 -9.89
N VAL A 135 -11.86 -5.15 -11.13
CA VAL A 135 -12.59 -5.54 -12.34
C VAL A 135 -12.61 -7.07 -12.47
N GLY A 136 -11.46 -7.73 -12.35
CA GLY A 136 -11.37 -9.19 -12.41
C GLY A 136 -12.20 -9.88 -11.32
N ALA A 137 -12.17 -9.37 -10.09
CA ALA A 137 -12.96 -9.90 -8.98
C ALA A 137 -14.47 -9.73 -9.18
N TYR A 138 -14.90 -8.62 -9.80
CA TYR A 138 -16.29 -8.40 -10.15
C TYR A 138 -16.75 -9.31 -11.28
N LEU A 139 -16.01 -9.37 -12.38
CA LEU A 139 -16.36 -10.17 -13.56
C LEU A 139 -16.36 -11.67 -13.26
N SER A 140 -15.44 -12.15 -12.42
CA SER A 140 -15.39 -13.53 -11.94
C SER A 140 -16.44 -13.87 -10.87
N ARG A 141 -17.23 -12.89 -10.41
CA ARG A 141 -18.15 -13.02 -9.27
C ARG A 141 -17.48 -13.39 -7.94
N THR A 142 -16.15 -13.29 -7.85
CA THR A 142 -15.40 -13.49 -6.60
C THR A 142 -15.82 -12.45 -5.54
N LEU A 143 -16.03 -11.22 -5.99
CA LEU A 143 -16.59 -10.11 -5.20
C LEU A 143 -17.86 -9.57 -5.88
N GLY A 144 -18.84 -9.18 -5.07
CA GLY A 144 -19.98 -8.39 -5.56
C GLY A 144 -19.56 -6.95 -5.88
N TRP A 145 -20.40 -6.23 -6.64
CA TRP A 145 -20.10 -4.88 -7.14
C TRP A 145 -19.61 -3.92 -6.04
N PHE A 146 -20.26 -3.93 -4.87
CA PHE A 146 -19.91 -3.03 -3.76
C PHE A 146 -18.51 -3.31 -3.22
N ARG A 147 -18.15 -4.58 -2.99
CA ARG A 147 -16.82 -4.95 -2.51
C ARG A 147 -15.74 -4.76 -3.58
N ALA A 148 -16.08 -4.91 -4.85
CA ALA A 148 -15.19 -4.58 -5.94
C ALA A 148 -14.90 -3.07 -6.00
N LEU A 149 -15.91 -2.22 -5.79
CA LEU A 149 -15.74 -0.78 -5.70
C LEU A 149 -14.87 -0.38 -4.50
N CYS A 150 -15.09 -0.99 -3.33
CA CYS A 150 -14.23 -0.81 -2.16
C CYS A 150 -12.78 -1.26 -2.39
N LEU A 151 -12.55 -2.25 -3.26
CA LEU A 151 -11.20 -2.65 -3.65
C LEU A 151 -10.59 -1.64 -4.63
N ALA A 152 -11.38 -1.16 -5.60
CA ALA A 152 -10.95 -0.19 -6.61
C ALA A 152 -10.57 1.17 -6.00
N SER A 153 -11.15 1.56 -4.86
CA SER A 153 -10.79 2.83 -4.20
C SER A 153 -9.31 2.90 -3.80
N MET A 154 -8.64 1.77 -3.61
CA MET A 154 -7.19 1.76 -3.37
C MET A 154 -6.38 2.34 -4.53
N ALA A 155 -6.94 2.40 -5.74
CA ALA A 155 -6.30 3.07 -6.86
C ALA A 155 -6.24 4.60 -6.70
N ALA A 156 -6.95 5.19 -5.73
CA ALA A 156 -6.81 6.60 -5.35
C ALA A 156 -5.82 6.81 -4.19
N HIS A 157 -5.37 5.73 -3.56
CA HIS A 157 -4.50 5.80 -2.41
C HIS A 157 -3.14 6.37 -2.79
N VAL A 158 -2.68 7.37 -2.03
CA VAL A 158 -1.41 8.01 -2.28
C VAL A 158 -0.27 7.01 -2.04
N SER A 159 0.54 6.80 -3.08
CA SER A 159 1.80 6.06 -3.02
C SER A 159 2.98 7.00 -3.22
N GLY A 160 4.15 6.59 -2.73
CA GLY A 160 5.37 7.38 -2.81
C GLY A 160 6.14 7.47 -1.49
N VAL A 161 7.29 8.13 -1.55
CA VAL A 161 8.21 8.26 -0.42
C VAL A 161 7.67 9.29 0.57
N LEU A 162 7.78 8.95 1.86
CA LEU A 162 7.41 9.84 2.98
C LEU A 162 6.00 10.40 2.83
N LYS A 163 5.04 9.52 2.50
CA LYS A 163 3.62 9.90 2.46
C LYS A 163 3.07 10.15 3.86
N GLY A 164 2.37 11.27 4.03
CA GLY A 164 1.68 11.61 5.27
C GLY A 164 0.35 10.88 5.44
N GLY A 165 -0.19 10.92 6.65
CA GLY A 165 -1.51 10.33 6.95
C GLY A 165 -2.65 11.22 6.51
N THR A 166 -3.63 10.67 5.79
CA THR A 166 -4.80 11.45 5.36
C THR A 166 -6.09 10.76 5.76
N VAL A 167 -7.15 11.55 5.97
CA VAL A 167 -8.49 10.99 6.23
C VAL A 167 -8.96 10.15 5.03
N ALA A 168 -8.64 10.56 3.81
CA ALA A 168 -8.90 9.78 2.60
C ALA A 168 -8.21 8.41 2.65
N GLY A 169 -6.92 8.38 3.01
CA GLY A 169 -6.16 7.13 3.19
C GLY A 169 -6.79 6.18 4.20
N ILE A 170 -7.29 6.69 5.32
CA ILE A 170 -8.00 5.88 6.31
C ILE A 170 -9.29 5.29 5.72
N ILE A 171 -10.08 6.10 5.01
CA ILE A 171 -11.33 5.65 4.38
C ILE A 171 -11.03 4.55 3.35
N GLU A 172 -10.01 4.73 2.52
CA GLU A 172 -9.58 3.75 1.52
C GLU A 172 -9.14 2.43 2.16
N VAL A 173 -8.37 2.48 3.25
CA VAL A 173 -7.93 1.26 3.96
C VAL A 173 -9.11 0.57 4.67
N VAL A 174 -10.07 1.33 5.20
CA VAL A 174 -11.32 0.75 5.72
C VAL A 174 -12.10 0.06 4.61
N ALA A 175 -12.21 0.68 3.43
CA ALA A 175 -12.85 0.09 2.25
C ALA A 175 -12.13 -1.19 1.80
N LEU A 176 -10.80 -1.20 1.80
CA LEU A 176 -10.00 -2.39 1.56
C LEU A 176 -10.31 -3.52 2.55
N GLY A 177 -10.51 -3.17 3.83
CA GLY A 177 -11.00 -4.10 4.85
C GLY A 177 -12.36 -4.70 4.51
N ILE A 178 -13.32 -3.87 4.09
CA ILE A 178 -14.67 -4.30 3.67
C ILE A 178 -14.59 -5.27 2.47
N ALA A 179 -13.67 -5.02 1.54
CA ALA A 179 -13.48 -5.87 0.36
C ALA A 179 -12.85 -7.23 0.73
N LEU A 180 -11.76 -7.23 1.50
CA LEU A 180 -10.91 -8.40 1.69
C LEU A 180 -11.22 -9.22 2.94
N VAL A 181 -11.62 -8.62 4.06
CA VAL A 181 -11.80 -9.34 5.34
C VAL A 181 -12.86 -10.45 5.21
N PRO A 182 -14.07 -10.19 4.68
CA PRO A 182 -15.07 -11.25 4.56
C PRO A 182 -14.64 -12.36 3.60
N LEU A 183 -13.90 -12.03 2.54
CA LEU A 183 -13.35 -13.02 1.62
C LEU A 183 -12.30 -13.89 2.32
N GLY A 184 -11.38 -13.26 3.07
CA GLY A 184 -10.36 -13.97 3.84
C GLY A 184 -10.94 -14.94 4.86
N VAL A 185 -11.99 -14.53 5.59
CA VAL A 185 -12.69 -15.41 6.54
C VAL A 185 -13.32 -16.62 5.81
N ARG A 186 -13.93 -16.41 4.64
CA ARG A 186 -14.49 -17.51 3.85
C ARG A 186 -13.42 -18.49 3.37
N VAL A 187 -12.30 -17.99 2.86
CA VAL A 187 -11.18 -18.83 2.38
C VAL A 187 -10.61 -19.70 3.50
N VAL A 188 -10.48 -19.16 4.71
CA VAL A 188 -9.98 -19.94 5.87
C VAL A 188 -11.00 -20.97 6.37
N ARG A 189 -12.29 -20.66 6.32
CA ARG A 189 -13.37 -21.58 6.77
C ARG A 189 -13.72 -22.67 5.77
N SER A 190 -13.51 -22.40 4.49
CA SER A 190 -13.75 -23.32 3.40
C SER A 190 -12.53 -23.31 2.49
N PRO A 191 -11.40 -23.88 2.97
CA PRO A 191 -10.23 -24.06 2.12
C PRO A 191 -10.66 -25.02 1.01
N SER A 192 -10.88 -24.45 -0.18
CA SER A 192 -11.26 -25.18 -1.39
C SER A 192 -10.18 -26.16 -1.80
#